data_AF-A0A1X0QY35-F1
#
_entry.id   AF-A0A1X0QY35-F1
#
_cell.length_a   1.000
_cell.length_b   1.000
_cell.length_c   1.000
_cell.angle_alpha   90.00
_cell.angle_beta   90.00
_cell.angle_gamma   90.00
#
_symmetry.space_group_name_H-M   'P 1'
#
loop_
_entity.id
_entity.type
_entity.pdbx_description
1 polymer ?
#
loop_
_entity_poly.entity_id
_entity_poly.type
_entity_poly.pdbx_seq_one_letter_code
_entity_poly.pdbx_strand_id
1 'polypeptide(L)'
;MTTGHQYNYQDYVPTEGVFCPICQAPCVSLQDLNNHLDREHSEEDSKGALLSWLRNAQKKVSTSLTTKSVPKQWVDLSSNPSFFVSDQQQSEYVTQDHWQRETGNDKCQMPECTKIVGKSGAGKQHCRKCGKLFCAFHTQYEIRLNRQAQHDPENGVWCKVCMGCYVSRKGYMDHGGVTRDKTSILLSKRVKIIDKVHLESNRLEKRLEKLARIHLSTDSKNSHNGHFVNDRFNNGLLSPSSSVQSISLDRSDSASSRDSSLGSILSPKSSFVSSNNSILSMKLKYRDGEQSVTKWEDDKLVKKCPYCESTFTLINRKHHCRLCGKVVCGNIRCSKMIPLYVDMSSDTFDTEPVGDTRACCHCVRYAFRRKLLNEQSQNPSVIFRLYNQLAITRKNIENQLPKFHQLILALEKEKALNRTSESFLRASQIRKSLLDNFALYDTLVKSIKALPARSPCMKRLQTNICAASNIYLQQNMLPLQMLPRILKEKPERKQLKQQLETYLEQTRLVEGFIRDAEREGKYDDVKTLKASLEELHGEIENLRAKLD
;
A
#
# COMPACT_ATOMS: atom_id res chain seq x y z
N MET A 1 20.10 -22.23 12.17
CA MET A 1 19.60 -21.99 13.53
C MET A 1 19.14 -20.54 13.61
N THR A 2 17.84 -20.30 13.43
CA THR A 2 17.22 -18.97 13.41
C THR A 2 16.85 -18.56 14.83
N THR A 3 17.57 -17.59 15.37
CA THR A 3 17.26 -16.97 16.66
C THR A 3 16.02 -16.08 16.51
N GLY A 4 14.87 -16.58 16.99
CA GLY A 4 13.65 -15.79 17.09
C GLY A 4 13.84 -14.65 18.09
N HIS A 5 13.82 -13.41 17.62
CA HIS A 5 13.64 -12.27 18.50
C HIS A 5 12.20 -12.29 19.02
N GLN A 6 12.06 -12.70 20.27
CA GLN A 6 10.83 -12.62 21.05
C GLN A 6 10.68 -11.16 21.47
N TYR A 7 9.88 -10.39 20.73
CA TYR A 7 9.59 -9.00 21.06
C TYR A 7 8.91 -8.93 22.44
N ASN A 8 9.54 -8.25 23.39
CA ASN A 8 8.97 -8.01 24.70
C ASN A 8 7.95 -6.86 24.62
N TYR A 9 6.68 -7.18 24.86
CA TYR A 9 5.53 -6.28 24.76
C TYR A 9 5.47 -5.20 25.86
N GLN A 10 6.38 -5.25 26.85
CA GLN A 10 6.35 -4.42 28.07
C GLN A 10 6.72 -2.94 27.84
N ASP A 11 7.35 -2.58 26.71
CA ASP A 11 7.90 -1.23 26.48
C ASP A 11 7.00 -0.32 25.61
N TYR A 12 5.77 -0.73 25.30
CA TYR A 12 4.86 0.02 24.42
C TYR A 12 4.04 1.08 25.18
N VAL A 13 4.43 2.36 25.06
CA VAL A 13 3.68 3.51 25.59
C VAL A 13 3.31 4.48 24.44
N PRO A 14 2.02 4.67 24.12
CA PRO A 14 1.55 5.66 23.15
C PRO A 14 1.81 7.10 23.64
N THR A 15 2.22 7.98 22.73
CA THR A 15 2.59 9.38 23.04
C THR A 15 1.41 10.31 23.33
N GLU A 16 0.17 9.92 23.00
CA GLU A 16 -1.05 10.72 23.23
C GLU A 16 -2.00 10.12 24.28
N GLY A 17 -1.58 9.06 24.97
CA GLY A 17 -2.45 8.32 25.89
C GLY A 17 -3.55 7.54 25.15
N VAL A 18 -4.10 6.51 25.80
CA VAL A 18 -5.20 5.69 25.28
C VAL A 18 -6.41 5.96 26.15
N PHE A 19 -7.61 6.22 25.63
CA PHE A 19 -8.80 6.46 26.47
C PHE A 19 -9.79 5.31 26.37
N CYS A 20 -10.40 4.96 27.49
CA CYS A 20 -11.45 3.94 27.55
C CYS A 20 -12.69 4.40 26.76
N PRO A 21 -13.17 3.64 25.77
CA PRO A 21 -14.32 4.05 24.96
C PRO A 21 -15.68 3.98 25.68
N ILE A 22 -15.74 3.38 26.88
CA ILE A 22 -16.98 3.23 27.66
C ILE A 22 -17.10 4.35 28.69
N CYS A 23 -16.05 4.63 29.46
CA CYS A 23 -16.05 5.62 30.54
C CYS A 23 -15.10 6.81 30.33
N GLN A 24 -14.35 6.83 29.22
CA GLN A 24 -13.33 7.84 28.90
C GLN A 24 -12.19 7.98 29.91
N ALA A 25 -11.97 6.97 30.74
CA ALA A 25 -10.80 6.91 31.61
C ALA A 25 -9.48 6.87 30.80
N PRO A 26 -8.46 7.66 31.18
CA PRO A 26 -7.15 7.57 30.55
C PRO A 26 -6.43 6.26 30.95
N CYS A 27 -5.84 5.59 29.96
CA CYS A 27 -5.07 4.36 30.04
C CYS A 27 -3.68 4.60 29.46
N VAL A 28 -2.65 4.11 30.15
CA VAL A 28 -1.25 4.47 29.86
C VAL A 28 -0.68 3.63 28.70
N SER A 29 -1.25 2.45 28.47
CA SER A 29 -0.87 1.55 27.38
C SER A 29 -2.06 0.79 26.82
N LEU A 30 -1.90 0.15 25.66
CA LEU A 30 -2.94 -0.74 25.11
C LEU A 30 -3.22 -1.95 26.02
N GLN A 31 -2.22 -2.40 26.79
CA GLN A 31 -2.41 -3.46 27.77
C GLN A 31 -3.16 -2.97 29.00
N ASP A 32 -2.90 -1.74 29.43
CA ASP A 32 -3.61 -1.08 30.53
C ASP A 32 -5.07 -0.82 30.17
N LEU A 33 -5.34 -0.39 28.93
CA LEU A 33 -6.70 -0.32 28.40
C LEU A 33 -7.40 -1.69 28.41
N ASN A 34 -6.70 -2.75 27.97
CA ASN A 34 -7.26 -4.11 28.04
C ASN A 34 -7.59 -4.52 29.48
N ASN A 35 -6.71 -4.24 30.43
CA ASN A 35 -6.90 -4.56 31.84
C ASN A 35 -8.04 -3.73 32.47
N HIS A 36 -8.13 -2.44 32.15
CA HIS A 36 -9.18 -1.53 32.61
C HIS A 36 -10.56 -1.97 32.10
N LEU A 37 -10.66 -2.25 30.79
CA LEU A 37 -11.88 -2.79 30.20
C LEU A 37 -12.31 -4.10 30.85
N ASP A 38 -11.35 -4.95 31.27
CA ASP A 38 -11.57 -6.24 31.94
C ASP A 38 -11.98 -6.15 33.41
N ARG A 39 -11.67 -5.05 34.11
CA ARG A 39 -11.96 -4.88 35.55
C ARG A 39 -13.19 -4.00 35.82
N GLU A 40 -13.42 -2.98 35.00
CA GLU A 40 -14.38 -1.91 35.29
C GLU A 40 -15.72 -2.03 34.53
N HIS A 41 -15.85 -2.93 33.55
CA HIS A 41 -17.05 -3.02 32.70
C HIS A 41 -17.61 -4.45 32.59
N SER A 42 -18.92 -4.60 32.83
CA SER A 42 -19.63 -5.90 32.81
C SER A 42 -19.85 -6.45 31.39
N GLU A 43 -20.23 -7.74 31.28
CA GLU A 43 -20.56 -8.39 29.99
C GLU A 43 -21.70 -7.68 29.23
N GLU A 44 -22.67 -7.10 29.94
CA GLU A 44 -23.82 -6.41 29.32
C GLU A 44 -23.48 -5.00 28.86
N ASP A 45 -22.69 -4.25 29.64
CA ASP A 45 -22.20 -2.91 29.25
C ASP A 45 -21.31 -2.99 28.01
N SER A 46 -20.48 -4.04 27.96
CA SER A 46 -19.61 -4.34 26.83
C SER A 46 -20.42 -4.80 25.60
N LYS A 47 -21.42 -5.69 25.75
CA LYS A 47 -22.32 -6.10 24.65
C LYS A 47 -23.16 -4.95 24.13
N GLY A 48 -23.65 -4.06 25.01
CA GLY A 48 -24.43 -2.88 24.65
C GLY A 48 -23.60 -1.86 23.87
N ALA A 49 -22.41 -1.53 24.37
CA ALA A 49 -21.46 -0.66 23.68
C ALA A 49 -20.98 -1.27 22.35
N LEU A 50 -20.83 -2.60 22.27
CA LEU A 50 -20.30 -3.31 21.11
C LEU A 50 -21.36 -3.64 20.05
N LEU A 51 -22.61 -3.89 20.43
CA LEU A 51 -23.75 -3.93 19.50
C LEU A 51 -24.14 -2.53 19.04
N SER A 52 -24.00 -1.52 19.90
CA SER A 52 -24.13 -0.11 19.54
C SER A 52 -22.99 0.28 18.58
N TRP A 53 -21.76 -0.17 18.84
CA TRP A 53 -20.61 0.08 17.98
C TRP A 53 -20.67 -0.71 16.66
N LEU A 54 -21.06 -1.99 16.64
CA LEU A 54 -21.30 -2.78 15.42
C LEU A 54 -22.45 -2.16 14.62
N ARG A 55 -23.55 -1.77 15.26
CA ARG A 55 -24.64 -1.00 14.63
C ARG A 55 -24.20 0.40 14.21
N ASN A 56 -23.24 1.03 14.90
CA ASN A 56 -22.67 2.34 14.56
C ASN A 56 -21.54 2.27 13.54
N ALA A 57 -20.88 1.13 13.37
CA ALA A 57 -19.91 0.85 12.32
C ALA A 57 -20.67 0.48 11.05
N GLN A 58 -21.69 -0.38 11.15
CA GLN A 58 -22.71 -0.55 10.10
C GLN A 58 -23.39 0.78 9.78
N LYS A 59 -23.82 1.57 10.77
CA LYS A 59 -24.43 2.88 10.54
C LYS A 59 -23.42 3.90 10.03
N LYS A 60 -22.15 3.96 10.42
CA LYS A 60 -21.17 4.91 9.85
C LYS A 60 -20.86 4.59 8.40
N VAL A 61 -20.81 3.30 8.08
CA VAL A 61 -20.82 2.78 6.71
C VAL A 61 -22.15 3.12 5.98
N SER A 62 -23.25 3.35 6.72
CA SER A 62 -24.57 3.75 6.20
C SER A 62 -24.92 5.25 6.31
N THR A 63 -24.21 6.07 7.10
CA THR A 63 -24.50 7.49 7.41
C THR A 63 -23.49 8.42 6.78
N SER A 64 -22.45 7.90 6.13
CA SER A 64 -21.85 8.56 4.95
C SER A 64 -22.88 8.81 3.82
N LEU A 65 -24.15 8.41 3.99
CA LEU A 65 -25.29 8.71 3.12
C LEU A 65 -26.30 9.73 3.71
N THR A 66 -26.05 10.37 4.85
CA THR A 66 -26.94 11.45 5.34
C THR A 66 -26.15 12.63 5.93
N THR A 67 -25.72 13.54 5.06
CA THR A 67 -25.29 14.89 5.45
C THR A 67 -26.52 15.77 5.72
N LYS A 68 -26.83 16.02 7.00
CA LYS A 68 -27.34 17.34 7.43
C LYS A 68 -26.08 18.19 7.66
N SER A 69 -25.88 19.42 7.18
CA SER A 69 -26.69 20.39 6.45
C SER A 69 -25.67 21.37 5.82
N VAL A 70 -25.76 21.62 4.51
CA VAL A 70 -24.96 22.65 3.82
C VAL A 70 -25.80 23.93 3.75
N PRO A 71 -25.22 25.14 3.90
CA PRO A 71 -25.97 26.40 3.84
C PRO A 71 -26.71 26.57 2.51
N LYS A 72 -27.90 27.13 2.63
CA LYS A 72 -28.94 27.32 1.62
C LYS A 72 -28.50 28.34 0.56
N GLN A 73 -27.87 27.89 -0.53
CA GLN A 73 -27.74 28.73 -1.73
C GLN A 73 -27.45 27.96 -3.03
N TRP A 74 -28.34 27.05 -3.45
CA TRP A 74 -28.35 26.59 -4.86
C TRP A 74 -29.78 26.49 -5.38
N VAL A 75 -30.04 27.39 -6.32
CA VAL A 75 -31.05 27.54 -7.39
C VAL A 75 -32.19 26.51 -7.44
N ASP A 76 -33.41 27.06 -7.43
CA ASP A 76 -34.70 26.43 -7.69
C ASP A 76 -34.71 25.72 -9.06
N LEU A 77 -34.81 24.39 -9.03
CA LEU A 77 -35.01 23.54 -10.20
C LEU A 77 -36.41 22.89 -10.13
N SER A 78 -37.44 23.70 -9.93
CA SER A 78 -38.86 23.31 -10.07
C SER A 78 -39.31 23.14 -11.53
N SER A 79 -38.38 23.15 -12.49
CA SER A 79 -38.65 22.88 -13.90
C SER A 79 -38.31 21.42 -14.23
N ASN A 80 -39.32 20.56 -14.06
CA ASN A 80 -39.27 19.13 -14.38
C ASN A 80 -39.01 18.95 -15.90
N PRO A 81 -37.86 18.43 -16.36
CA PRO A 81 -37.68 18.12 -17.78
C PRO A 81 -38.48 16.85 -18.09
N SER A 82 -39.33 16.95 -19.10
CA SER A 82 -40.28 15.96 -19.62
C SER A 82 -39.61 14.72 -20.26
N PHE A 83 -38.69 14.07 -19.54
CA PHE A 83 -38.01 12.83 -19.94
C PHE A 83 -38.62 11.56 -19.32
N PHE A 84 -39.69 11.69 -18.53
CA PHE A 84 -40.34 10.54 -17.90
C PHE A 84 -41.24 9.81 -18.91
N VAL A 85 -40.74 8.67 -19.39
CA VAL A 85 -41.50 7.61 -20.05
C VAL A 85 -42.69 7.22 -19.15
N SER A 86 -43.91 7.29 -19.67
CA SER A 86 -45.13 7.04 -18.89
C SER A 86 -45.18 5.61 -18.35
N ASP A 87 -45.92 5.39 -17.25
CA ASP A 87 -46.07 4.06 -16.61
C ASP A 87 -46.60 2.98 -17.59
N GLN A 88 -47.28 3.39 -18.67
CA GLN A 88 -47.72 2.52 -19.76
C GLN A 88 -46.54 1.98 -20.61
N GLN A 89 -45.54 2.81 -20.92
CA GLN A 89 -44.38 2.39 -21.75
C GLN A 89 -43.38 1.50 -20.98
N GLN A 90 -43.30 1.62 -19.64
CA GLN A 90 -42.47 0.70 -18.83
C GLN A 90 -43.00 -0.74 -18.85
N SER A 91 -44.32 -0.88 -18.97
CA SER A 91 -45.01 -2.16 -19.00
C SER A 91 -44.77 -2.93 -20.31
N GLU A 92 -44.44 -2.23 -21.40
CA GLU A 92 -44.19 -2.80 -22.72
C GLU A 92 -42.72 -3.23 -22.91
N TYR A 93 -41.80 -2.63 -22.14
CA TYR A 93 -40.36 -2.93 -22.23
C TYR A 93 -39.93 -4.14 -21.38
N VAL A 94 -40.54 -4.36 -20.22
CA VAL A 94 -40.17 -5.43 -19.28
C VAL A 94 -41.20 -6.55 -19.33
N THR A 95 -40.77 -7.81 -19.43
CA THR A 95 -41.67 -8.98 -19.41
C THR A 95 -42.60 -8.97 -18.19
N GLN A 96 -43.86 -9.30 -18.45
CA GLN A 96 -44.90 -9.45 -17.43
C GLN A 96 -45.25 -10.92 -17.15
N ASP A 97 -44.57 -11.88 -17.80
CA ASP A 97 -44.91 -13.31 -17.72
C ASP A 97 -44.82 -13.88 -16.30
N HIS A 98 -44.02 -13.22 -15.46
CA HIS A 98 -43.76 -13.60 -14.08
C HIS A 98 -44.70 -12.90 -13.07
N TRP A 99 -45.66 -12.09 -13.54
CA TRP A 99 -46.54 -11.34 -12.65
C TRP A 99 -47.59 -12.23 -12.00
N GLN A 100 -47.82 -11.99 -10.71
CA GLN A 100 -48.82 -12.69 -9.92
C GLN A 100 -50.23 -12.41 -10.49
N ARG A 101 -51.07 -13.45 -10.58
CA ARG A 101 -52.46 -13.30 -11.00
C ARG A 101 -53.28 -12.58 -9.93
N GLU A 102 -54.12 -11.65 -10.36
CA GLU A 102 -54.99 -10.87 -9.48
C GLU A 102 -56.25 -11.66 -9.10
N THR A 103 -56.58 -11.69 -7.81
CA THR A 103 -57.76 -12.40 -7.26
C THR A 103 -58.84 -11.45 -6.73
N GLY A 104 -58.60 -10.13 -6.82
CA GLY A 104 -59.58 -9.08 -6.48
C GLY A 104 -59.71 -8.75 -4.99
N ASN A 105 -59.14 -9.59 -4.11
CA ASN A 105 -58.97 -9.34 -2.67
C ASN A 105 -57.49 -9.51 -2.25
N ASP A 106 -56.57 -9.14 -3.13
CA ASP A 106 -55.14 -9.31 -2.91
C ASP A 106 -54.65 -8.40 -1.77
N LYS A 107 -53.74 -8.91 -0.94
CA LYS A 107 -53.06 -8.15 0.13
C LYS A 107 -51.66 -7.76 -0.32
N CYS A 108 -51.16 -6.64 0.20
CA CYS A 108 -49.78 -6.23 -0.05
C CYS A 108 -48.80 -7.29 0.46
N GLN A 109 -47.85 -7.71 -0.38
CA GLN A 109 -46.93 -8.79 -0.07
C GLN A 109 -45.76 -8.41 0.87
N MET A 110 -45.72 -7.16 1.34
CA MET A 110 -44.73 -6.74 2.35
C MET A 110 -45.07 -7.35 3.71
N PRO A 111 -44.09 -7.97 4.42
CA PRO A 111 -44.25 -8.31 5.82
C PRO A 111 -44.69 -7.07 6.60
N GLU A 112 -45.60 -7.24 7.56
CA GLU A 112 -46.18 -6.16 8.39
C GLU A 112 -47.20 -5.24 7.70
N CYS A 113 -47.46 -5.39 6.38
CA CYS A 113 -48.50 -4.62 5.70
C CYS A 113 -49.82 -5.38 5.64
N THR A 114 -50.88 -4.83 6.24
CA THR A 114 -52.23 -5.41 6.24
C THR A 114 -53.15 -4.83 5.16
N LYS A 115 -52.66 -3.92 4.31
CA LYS A 115 -53.48 -3.22 3.31
C LYS A 115 -53.93 -4.16 2.19
N ILE A 116 -55.22 -4.14 1.90
CA ILE A 116 -55.83 -4.76 0.71
C ILE A 116 -55.64 -3.82 -0.47
N VAL A 117 -55.02 -4.32 -1.53
CA VAL A 117 -54.68 -3.54 -2.72
C VAL A 117 -55.88 -3.51 -3.66
N GLY A 118 -56.26 -2.33 -4.14
CA GLY A 118 -57.37 -2.13 -5.10
C GLY A 118 -58.71 -1.62 -4.54
N LYS A 119 -59.00 -1.73 -3.23
CA LYS A 119 -60.31 -1.30 -2.66
C LYS A 119 -60.24 -0.15 -1.64
N SER A 120 -59.06 0.31 -1.22
CA SER A 120 -58.93 1.26 -0.09
C SER A 120 -57.91 2.39 -0.33
N GLY A 121 -57.85 2.96 -1.55
CA GLY A 121 -56.95 4.09 -1.88
C GLY A 121 -55.45 3.80 -1.81
N ALA A 122 -55.05 2.57 -1.45
CA ALA A 122 -53.65 2.18 -1.27
C ALA A 122 -52.85 2.04 -2.59
N GLY A 123 -53.53 2.13 -3.74
CA GLY A 123 -52.96 1.83 -5.05
C GLY A 123 -52.65 0.35 -5.24
N LYS A 124 -52.68 -0.11 -6.49
CA LYS A 124 -52.38 -1.50 -6.88
C LYS A 124 -51.23 -1.51 -7.87
N GLN A 125 -50.10 -2.11 -7.52
CA GLN A 125 -48.89 -2.09 -8.34
C GLN A 125 -48.12 -3.42 -8.24
N HIS A 126 -47.72 -3.97 -9.39
CA HIS A 126 -46.80 -5.10 -9.45
C HIS A 126 -45.34 -4.61 -9.35
N CYS A 127 -44.50 -5.33 -8.62
CA CYS A 127 -43.06 -5.11 -8.70
C CYS A 127 -42.52 -5.60 -10.04
N ARG A 128 -41.91 -4.73 -10.85
CA ARG A 128 -41.46 -5.09 -12.20
C ARG A 128 -40.28 -6.08 -12.26
N LYS A 129 -39.65 -6.39 -11.11
CA LYS A 129 -38.57 -7.39 -10.98
C LYS A 129 -39.05 -8.76 -10.51
N CYS A 130 -39.97 -8.81 -9.54
CA CYS A 130 -40.40 -10.07 -8.92
C CYS A 130 -41.86 -10.44 -9.17
N GLY A 131 -42.63 -9.57 -9.83
CA GLY A 131 -44.00 -9.82 -10.25
C GLY A 131 -45.05 -9.84 -9.14
N LYS A 132 -44.66 -9.70 -7.86
CA LYS A 132 -45.60 -9.73 -6.73
C LYS A 132 -46.35 -8.41 -6.57
N LEU A 133 -47.52 -8.49 -5.93
CA LEU A 133 -48.43 -7.38 -5.73
C LEU A 133 -48.14 -6.58 -4.44
N PHE A 134 -48.15 -5.26 -4.56
CA PHE A 134 -47.84 -4.34 -3.47
C PHE A 134 -48.71 -3.08 -3.55
N CYS A 135 -48.84 -2.37 -2.43
CA CYS A 135 -49.44 -1.05 -2.42
C CYS A 135 -48.46 0.01 -2.95
N ALA A 136 -48.96 1.16 -3.39
CA ALA A 136 -48.16 2.21 -4.01
C ALA A 136 -46.98 2.67 -3.13
N PHE A 137 -47.18 2.72 -1.80
CA PHE A 137 -46.14 3.06 -0.83
C PHE A 137 -44.98 2.06 -0.83
N HIS A 138 -45.28 0.76 -0.94
CA HIS A 138 -44.26 -0.30 -0.90
C HIS A 138 -43.62 -0.58 -2.26
N THR A 139 -44.04 0.11 -3.33
CA THR A 139 -43.42 0.09 -4.67
C THR A 139 -42.75 1.42 -5.05
N GLN A 140 -42.44 2.27 -4.07
CA GLN A 140 -41.86 3.60 -4.30
C GLN A 140 -40.40 3.58 -4.78
N TYR A 141 -39.77 2.41 -4.88
CA TYR A 141 -38.36 2.30 -5.24
C TYR A 141 -38.21 2.06 -6.73
N GLU A 142 -37.14 2.59 -7.32
CA GLU A 142 -36.86 2.45 -8.74
C GLU A 142 -35.49 1.82 -8.97
N ILE A 143 -35.42 0.89 -9.92
CA ILE A 143 -34.17 0.30 -10.39
C ILE A 143 -34.18 0.19 -11.92
N ARG A 144 -33.00 0.14 -12.54
CA ARG A 144 -32.86 -0.08 -13.98
C ARG A 144 -33.02 -1.56 -14.30
N LEU A 145 -34.04 -1.91 -15.08
CA LEU A 145 -34.33 -3.29 -15.51
C LEU A 145 -34.20 -3.45 -17.02
N ASN A 146 -33.70 -4.61 -17.46
CA ASN A 146 -33.72 -5.03 -18.86
C ASN A 146 -35.06 -5.72 -19.21
N ARG A 147 -35.20 -6.14 -20.46
CA ARG A 147 -36.43 -6.79 -20.97
C ARG A 147 -36.82 -8.06 -20.21
N GLN A 148 -35.84 -8.75 -19.62
CA GLN A 148 -36.01 -9.98 -18.84
C GLN A 148 -36.23 -9.71 -17.33
N ALA A 149 -36.58 -8.48 -16.94
CA ALA A 149 -36.79 -8.09 -15.54
C ALA A 149 -35.55 -8.26 -14.64
N GLN A 150 -34.34 -8.30 -15.22
CA GLN A 150 -33.08 -8.36 -14.48
C GLN A 150 -32.45 -6.97 -14.33
N HIS A 151 -31.70 -6.77 -13.24
CA HIS A 151 -31.05 -5.49 -12.95
C HIS A 151 -29.90 -5.22 -13.93
N ASP A 152 -30.05 -4.16 -14.73
CA ASP A 152 -29.06 -3.72 -15.72
C ASP A 152 -28.79 -2.21 -15.53
N PRO A 153 -27.66 -1.84 -14.89
CA PRO A 153 -27.35 -0.45 -14.59
C PRO A 153 -26.89 0.36 -15.81
N GLU A 154 -26.61 -0.26 -16.97
CA GLU A 154 -26.08 0.40 -18.16
C GLU A 154 -27.17 0.64 -19.20
N ASN A 155 -27.94 -0.40 -19.53
CA ASN A 155 -28.92 -0.38 -20.62
C ASN A 155 -30.37 -0.57 -20.14
N GLY A 156 -30.59 -0.76 -18.83
CA GLY A 156 -31.93 -0.92 -18.29
C GLY A 156 -32.75 0.38 -18.26
N VAL A 157 -34.07 0.24 -18.20
CA VAL A 157 -35.00 1.37 -18.01
C VAL A 157 -35.44 1.44 -16.55
N TRP A 158 -35.67 2.65 -16.04
CA TRP A 158 -36.14 2.84 -14.66
C TRP A 158 -37.53 2.24 -14.49
N CYS A 159 -37.65 1.29 -13.57
CA CYS A 159 -38.89 0.57 -13.29
C CYS A 159 -39.15 0.55 -11.78
N LYS A 160 -40.44 0.64 -11.41
CA LYS A 160 -40.87 0.54 -10.00
C LYS A 160 -40.74 -0.88 -9.45
N VAL A 161 -40.16 -0.98 -8.27
CA VAL A 161 -39.92 -2.25 -7.59
C VAL A 161 -40.19 -2.15 -6.09
N CYS A 162 -40.34 -3.29 -5.44
CA CYS A 162 -40.47 -3.34 -3.99
C CYS A 162 -39.12 -3.10 -3.29
N MET A 163 -39.18 -2.74 -2.00
CA MET A 163 -37.99 -2.51 -1.18
C MET A 163 -37.01 -3.69 -1.21
N GLY A 164 -37.53 -4.93 -1.12
CA GLY A 164 -36.69 -6.13 -1.17
C GLY A 164 -35.93 -6.28 -2.49
N CYS A 165 -36.57 -5.95 -3.62
CA CYS A 165 -35.94 -5.96 -4.93
C CYS A 165 -34.91 -4.84 -5.11
N TYR A 166 -35.16 -3.68 -4.49
CA TYR A 166 -34.26 -2.53 -4.48
C TYR A 166 -32.98 -2.82 -3.66
N VAL A 167 -33.11 -3.39 -2.46
CA VAL A 167 -31.97 -3.68 -1.57
C VAL A 167 -31.15 -4.89 -2.04
N SER A 168 -31.81 -5.90 -2.61
CA SER A 168 -31.15 -7.11 -3.13
C SER A 168 -30.43 -6.93 -4.47
N ARG A 169 -30.39 -5.73 -5.06
CA ARG A 169 -29.69 -5.53 -6.33
C ARG A 169 -28.18 -5.67 -6.13
N LYS A 170 -27.53 -6.28 -7.13
CA LYS A 170 -26.07 -6.36 -7.19
C LYS A 170 -25.49 -4.94 -7.21
N GLY A 171 -24.54 -4.66 -6.32
CA GLY A 171 -23.89 -3.35 -6.20
C GLY A 171 -24.58 -2.34 -5.27
N TYR A 172 -25.69 -2.68 -4.59
CA TYR A 172 -26.31 -1.77 -3.61
C TYR A 172 -25.46 -1.54 -2.36
N MET A 173 -24.69 -2.55 -1.96
CA MET A 173 -23.80 -2.51 -0.78
C MET A 173 -22.34 -2.17 -1.15
N ASP A 174 -22.06 -1.82 -2.40
CA ASP A 174 -20.70 -1.51 -2.82
C ASP A 174 -20.34 -0.08 -2.36
N HIS A 175 -19.46 0.02 -1.36
CA HIS A 175 -19.00 1.31 -0.81
C HIS A 175 -17.92 1.99 -1.67
N GLY A 176 -17.40 1.29 -2.68
CA GLY A 176 -16.56 1.89 -3.70
C GLY A 176 -17.44 2.64 -4.68
N GLY A 177 -17.35 3.97 -4.73
CA GLY A 177 -17.95 4.72 -5.84
C GLY A 177 -17.48 4.18 -7.20
N VAL A 178 -18.21 4.50 -8.27
CA VAL A 178 -17.87 4.07 -9.63
C VAL A 178 -16.44 4.52 -9.98
N THR A 179 -15.48 3.59 -9.94
CA THR A 179 -14.09 3.87 -10.30
C THR A 179 -13.93 3.59 -11.79
N ARG A 180 -13.59 4.61 -12.57
CA ARG A 180 -13.28 4.46 -14.01
C ARG A 180 -11.78 4.51 -14.20
N ASP A 181 -11.16 3.38 -14.51
CA ASP A 181 -9.76 3.35 -14.88
C ASP A 181 -9.57 4.05 -16.25
N LYS A 182 -8.81 5.14 -16.26
CA LYS A 182 -8.42 5.90 -17.45
C LYS A 182 -6.94 5.76 -17.78
N THR A 183 -6.26 4.78 -17.20
CA THR A 183 -4.81 4.59 -17.34
C THR A 183 -4.43 4.40 -18.81
N SER A 184 -5.20 3.64 -19.59
CA SER A 184 -4.96 3.44 -21.03
C SER A 184 -5.03 4.75 -21.84
N ILE A 185 -6.00 5.62 -21.54
CA ILE A 185 -6.14 6.95 -22.17
C ILE A 185 -4.97 7.85 -21.77
N LEU A 186 -4.53 7.81 -20.51
CA LEU A 186 -3.38 8.56 -20.05
C LEU A 186 -2.09 8.09 -20.73
N LEU A 187 -1.89 6.77 -20.84
CA LEU A 187 -0.72 6.18 -21.47
C LEU A 187 -0.66 6.55 -22.96
N SER A 188 -1.74 6.37 -23.72
CA SER A 188 -1.79 6.71 -25.16
C SER A 188 -1.46 8.18 -25.43
N LYS A 189 -1.95 9.12 -24.59
CA LYS A 189 -1.58 10.54 -24.70
C LYS A 189 -0.10 10.80 -24.39
N ARG A 190 0.53 9.98 -23.53
CA ARG A 190 1.93 10.13 -23.12
C ARG A 190 2.92 9.46 -24.06
N VAL A 191 2.50 8.50 -24.89
CA VAL A 191 3.38 7.76 -25.84
C VAL A 191 4.26 8.72 -26.64
N LYS A 192 3.67 9.74 -27.29
CA LYS A 192 4.43 10.72 -28.09
C LYS A 192 5.54 11.45 -27.30
N ILE A 193 5.29 11.74 -26.03
CA ILE A 193 6.26 12.40 -25.15
C ILE A 193 7.35 11.40 -24.75
N ILE A 194 6.96 10.17 -24.43
CA ILE A 194 7.86 9.09 -24.08
C ILE A 194 8.84 8.83 -25.23
N ASP A 195 8.33 8.66 -26.45
CA ASP A 195 9.12 8.44 -27.66
C ASP A 195 10.11 9.57 -27.91
N LYS A 196 9.67 10.83 -27.78
CA LYS A 196 10.54 11.99 -27.90
C LYS A 196 11.68 11.95 -26.88
N VAL A 197 11.39 11.58 -25.62
CA VAL A 197 12.42 11.48 -24.58
C VAL A 197 13.37 10.32 -24.85
N HIS A 198 12.89 9.17 -25.35
CA HIS A 198 13.75 8.06 -25.75
C HIS A 198 14.68 8.44 -26.89
N LEU A 199 14.17 9.12 -27.92
CA LEU A 199 14.99 9.57 -29.05
C LEU A 199 16.08 10.54 -28.60
N GLU A 200 15.75 11.51 -27.74
CA GLU A 200 16.74 12.43 -27.16
C GLU A 200 17.77 11.71 -26.28
N SER A 201 17.35 10.73 -25.48
CA SER A 201 18.25 9.90 -24.66
C SER A 201 19.25 9.15 -25.55
N ASN A 202 18.76 8.43 -26.57
CA ASN A 202 19.60 7.71 -27.53
C ASN A 202 20.57 8.64 -28.27
N ARG A 203 20.11 9.84 -28.66
CA ARG A 203 20.96 10.85 -29.30
C ARG A 203 22.10 11.29 -28.40
N LEU A 204 21.84 11.51 -27.11
CA LEU A 204 22.85 11.92 -26.15
C LEU A 204 23.83 10.78 -25.82
N GLU A 205 23.34 9.53 -25.72
CA GLU A 205 24.18 8.34 -25.57
C GLU A 205 25.16 8.20 -26.75
N LYS A 206 24.68 8.34 -28.00
CA LYS A 206 25.58 8.32 -29.18
C LYS A 206 26.60 9.45 -29.22
N ARG A 207 26.25 10.63 -28.69
CA ARG A 207 27.20 11.73 -28.54
C ARG A 207 28.27 11.42 -27.48
N LEU A 208 27.89 10.79 -26.37
CA LEU A 208 28.84 10.33 -25.35
C LEU A 208 29.81 9.29 -25.91
N GLU A 209 29.31 8.28 -26.63
CA GLU A 209 30.17 7.27 -27.28
C GLU A 209 31.16 7.93 -28.27
N LYS A 210 30.71 8.93 -29.04
CA LYS A 210 31.59 9.68 -29.96
C LYS A 210 32.67 10.45 -29.20
N LEU A 211 32.32 11.10 -28.08
CA LEU A 211 33.30 11.76 -27.21
C LEU A 211 34.29 10.74 -26.61
N ALA A 212 33.81 9.60 -26.11
CA ALA A 212 34.63 8.53 -25.56
C ALA A 212 35.69 8.04 -26.58
N ARG A 213 35.29 7.84 -27.84
CA ARG A 213 36.23 7.45 -28.92
C ARG A 213 37.28 8.51 -29.23
N ILE A 214 36.94 9.79 -29.13
CA ILE A 214 37.90 10.90 -29.32
C ILE A 214 38.94 10.91 -28.18
N HIS A 215 38.50 10.67 -26.94
CA HIS A 215 39.40 10.58 -25.79
C HIS A 215 40.36 9.38 -25.91
N LEU A 216 39.86 8.19 -26.25
CA LEU A 216 40.70 7.01 -26.52
C LEU A 216 41.75 7.24 -27.62
N SER A 217 41.34 7.86 -28.73
CA SER A 217 42.24 8.14 -29.86
C SER A 217 43.37 9.11 -29.52
N THR A 218 43.21 9.88 -28.43
CA THR A 218 44.19 10.83 -27.95
C THR A 218 45.18 10.14 -26.99
N ASP A 219 44.71 9.24 -26.14
CA ASP A 219 45.56 8.48 -25.21
C ASP A 219 46.46 7.47 -25.94
N SER A 220 45.97 6.77 -26.97
CA SER A 220 46.81 5.87 -27.78
C SER A 220 47.96 6.58 -28.50
N LYS A 221 47.84 7.89 -28.80
CA LYS A 221 48.91 8.69 -29.41
C LYS A 221 49.95 9.19 -28.40
N ASN A 222 49.58 9.31 -27.13
CA ASN A 222 50.52 9.62 -26.06
C ASN A 222 51.33 8.40 -25.61
N SER A 223 50.81 7.18 -25.85
CA SER A 223 51.46 5.94 -25.41
C SER A 223 52.54 5.39 -26.36
N HIS A 224 52.71 5.95 -27.57
CA HIS A 224 53.74 5.49 -28.52
C HIS A 224 55.18 5.97 -28.21
N ASN A 225 55.43 6.60 -27.05
CA ASN A 225 56.77 6.86 -26.52
C ASN A 225 57.13 5.98 -25.30
N GLY A 226 56.35 4.93 -25.00
CA GLY A 226 56.64 3.95 -23.94
C GLY A 226 56.80 2.55 -24.51
N HIS A 227 57.87 1.89 -24.11
CA HIS A 227 58.38 0.59 -24.56
C HIS A 227 57.31 -0.52 -24.67
N PHE A 228 57.42 -1.30 -25.75
CA PHE A 228 56.74 -2.58 -25.99
C PHE A 228 56.99 -3.57 -24.85
N VAL A 229 55.94 -4.16 -24.28
CA VAL A 229 55.96 -5.57 -23.85
C VAL A 229 54.60 -6.19 -24.13
N ASN A 230 54.62 -7.27 -24.89
CA ASN A 230 53.50 -8.09 -25.30
C ASN A 230 53.50 -9.34 -24.42
N ASP A 231 52.41 -9.68 -23.74
CA ASP A 231 52.07 -11.07 -23.33
C ASP A 231 50.69 -11.05 -22.63
N ARG A 232 49.66 -11.62 -23.26
CA ARG A 232 49.18 -13.03 -23.19
C ARG A 232 48.09 -13.26 -22.13
N PHE A 233 46.96 -13.74 -22.64
CA PHE A 233 45.82 -14.30 -21.93
C PHE A 233 46.21 -15.32 -20.85
N ASN A 234 45.65 -15.22 -19.63
CA ASN A 234 44.93 -16.34 -19.00
C ASN A 234 44.08 -15.92 -17.77
N ASN A 235 43.01 -16.67 -17.54
CA ASN A 235 42.08 -16.58 -16.41
C ASN A 235 42.72 -16.90 -15.05
N GLY A 236 42.21 -16.30 -13.96
CA GLY A 236 42.31 -16.86 -12.61
C GLY A 236 42.46 -15.84 -11.48
N LEU A 237 41.45 -15.81 -10.61
CA LEU A 237 41.38 -15.28 -9.24
C LEU A 237 42.71 -14.92 -8.55
N LEU A 238 42.79 -13.71 -7.98
CA LEU A 238 43.16 -13.39 -6.58
C LEU A 238 43.36 -11.88 -6.41
N SER A 239 42.78 -11.30 -5.36
CA SER A 239 43.19 -9.98 -4.83
C SER A 239 44.65 -10.04 -4.35
N PRO A 240 45.39 -8.92 -4.36
CA PRO A 240 45.51 -8.19 -3.09
C PRO A 240 45.59 -6.66 -3.23
N SER A 241 45.26 -6.02 -2.11
CA SER A 241 45.46 -4.60 -1.80
C SER A 241 46.75 -3.99 -2.34
N SER A 242 46.64 -2.82 -2.97
CA SER A 242 47.63 -1.76 -2.81
C SER A 242 47.04 -0.40 -3.19
N SER A 243 47.20 0.52 -2.25
CA SER A 243 46.97 1.95 -2.35
C SER A 243 47.73 2.55 -3.53
N VAL A 244 47.01 3.12 -4.49
CA VAL A 244 47.61 4.00 -5.51
C VAL A 244 46.95 5.37 -5.35
N GLN A 245 47.74 6.33 -4.88
CA GLN A 245 47.38 7.74 -4.83
C GLN A 245 47.07 8.19 -6.26
N SER A 246 45.80 8.50 -6.52
CA SER A 246 45.40 9.17 -7.75
C SER A 246 46.01 10.56 -7.77
N ILE A 247 47.04 10.74 -8.61
CA ILE A 247 47.64 12.04 -8.89
C ILE A 247 46.56 12.88 -9.56
N SER A 248 45.96 13.78 -8.78
CA SER A 248 44.98 14.73 -9.27
C SER A 248 45.71 15.79 -10.09
N LEU A 249 45.80 15.57 -11.40
CA LEU A 249 46.15 16.65 -12.32
C LEU A 249 44.94 17.58 -12.44
N ASP A 250 44.93 18.62 -11.61
CA ASP A 250 44.06 19.78 -11.76
C ASP A 250 44.20 20.35 -13.19
N ARG A 251 43.30 19.92 -14.08
CA ARG A 251 43.20 20.42 -15.45
C ARG A 251 42.70 21.86 -15.41
N SER A 252 43.62 22.80 -15.50
CA SER A 252 43.35 24.23 -15.54
C SER A 252 42.42 24.59 -16.71
N ASP A 253 41.28 25.19 -16.37
CA ASP A 253 40.30 25.79 -17.29
C ASP A 253 40.99 26.75 -18.27
N SER A 254 41.04 26.38 -19.55
CA SER A 254 41.58 27.25 -20.59
C SER A 254 40.54 28.29 -20.99
N ALA A 255 40.71 29.50 -20.47
CA ALA A 255 40.02 30.72 -20.91
C ALA A 255 40.14 30.90 -22.44
N SER A 256 39.07 31.36 -23.08
CA SER A 256 39.07 31.82 -24.47
C SER A 256 39.82 33.16 -24.57
N SER A 257 40.86 33.19 -25.39
CA SER A 257 41.65 34.38 -25.71
C SER A 257 40.88 35.35 -26.61
N ARG A 258 41.11 36.66 -26.38
CA ARG A 258 40.63 37.80 -27.17
C ARG A 258 41.68 38.21 -28.22
N ASP A 259 41.18 38.80 -29.30
CA ASP A 259 41.92 39.51 -30.35
C ASP A 259 42.85 40.60 -29.83
N SER A 260 43.98 40.79 -30.53
CA SER A 260 44.63 42.10 -30.66
C SER A 260 45.30 42.22 -32.03
N SER A 261 44.71 43.09 -32.85
CA SER A 261 45.23 43.64 -34.10
C SER A 261 46.21 44.78 -33.82
N LEU A 262 47.48 44.65 -34.22
CA LEU A 262 48.43 45.73 -34.50
C LEU A 262 49.39 45.29 -35.61
N GLY A 263 49.74 46.21 -36.52
CA GLY A 263 50.21 45.90 -37.87
C GLY A 263 51.73 45.72 -38.08
N SER A 264 51.98 45.34 -39.34
CA SER A 264 53.14 45.67 -40.19
C SER A 264 54.41 44.79 -40.17
N ILE A 265 54.58 44.11 -41.31
CA ILE A 265 55.79 43.95 -42.15
C ILE A 265 57.02 43.31 -41.49
N LEU A 266 57.30 42.05 -41.87
CA LEU A 266 58.51 41.64 -42.59
C LEU A 266 58.35 40.15 -42.99
N SER A 267 58.45 39.84 -44.29
CA SER A 267 58.76 38.47 -44.72
C SER A 267 60.21 38.16 -44.41
N PRO A 268 60.51 36.93 -43.98
CA PRO A 268 61.60 36.22 -44.61
C PRO A 268 61.13 34.88 -45.16
N LYS A 269 61.50 34.63 -46.42
CA LYS A 269 61.50 33.31 -47.03
C LYS A 269 62.48 32.43 -46.25
N SER A 270 61.98 31.47 -45.48
CA SER A 270 62.68 30.22 -45.22
C SER A 270 61.69 29.14 -44.83
N SER A 271 61.72 28.07 -45.61
CA SER A 271 61.02 26.82 -45.36
C SER A 271 61.56 26.16 -44.09
N PHE A 272 60.90 26.40 -42.96
CA PHE A 272 61.02 25.59 -41.76
C PHE A 272 59.81 24.65 -41.66
N VAL A 273 60.08 23.35 -41.81
CA VAL A 273 59.14 22.29 -41.44
C VAL A 273 59.03 22.31 -39.91
N SER A 274 57.99 22.96 -39.36
CA SER A 274 57.71 22.90 -37.93
C SER A 274 57.10 21.56 -37.55
N SER A 275 57.79 20.84 -36.68
CA SER A 275 57.37 19.61 -36.03
C SER A 275 55.97 19.72 -35.40
N ASN A 276 55.03 18.90 -35.88
CA ASN A 276 53.60 18.89 -35.52
C ASN A 276 53.25 18.31 -34.13
N ASN A 277 54.19 18.30 -33.17
CA ASN A 277 54.03 17.64 -31.86
C ASN A 277 54.14 18.61 -30.66
N SER A 278 53.46 19.76 -30.73
CA SER A 278 53.30 20.62 -29.53
C SER A 278 52.07 20.20 -28.72
N ILE A 279 52.17 20.21 -27.38
CA ILE A 279 51.05 19.94 -26.46
C ILE A 279 49.85 20.85 -26.77
N LEU A 280 50.12 22.09 -27.21
CA LEU A 280 49.11 23.05 -27.65
C LEU A 280 48.35 22.57 -28.90
N SER A 281 49.05 22.02 -29.90
CA SER A 281 48.43 21.47 -31.10
C SER A 281 47.55 20.25 -30.82
N MET A 282 47.92 19.42 -29.84
CA MET A 282 47.09 18.30 -29.37
C MET A 282 45.84 18.80 -28.62
N LYS A 283 46.00 19.80 -27.76
CA LYS A 283 44.88 20.41 -27.00
C LYS A 283 43.87 21.12 -27.91
N LEU A 284 44.33 21.70 -29.02
CA LEU A 284 43.48 22.30 -30.05
C LEU A 284 42.73 21.23 -30.85
N LYS A 285 43.42 20.19 -31.36
CA LYS A 285 42.79 19.06 -32.06
C LYS A 285 41.72 18.35 -31.21
N TYR A 286 41.95 18.25 -29.91
CA TYR A 286 41.00 17.69 -28.96
C TYR A 286 39.74 18.55 -28.80
N ARG A 287 39.90 19.88 -28.68
CA ARG A 287 38.76 20.82 -28.64
C ARG A 287 37.96 20.79 -29.95
N ASP A 288 38.64 20.72 -31.08
CA ASP A 288 38.00 20.62 -32.40
C ASP A 288 37.24 19.28 -32.54
N GLY A 289 37.81 18.19 -32.02
CA GLY A 289 37.16 16.90 -31.89
C GLY A 289 35.87 16.97 -31.06
N GLU A 290 35.92 17.58 -29.87
CA GLU A 290 34.73 17.77 -29.02
C GLU A 290 33.65 18.64 -29.69
N GLN A 291 34.05 19.70 -30.40
CA GLN A 291 33.13 20.57 -31.14
C GLN A 291 32.48 19.87 -32.35
N SER A 292 33.12 18.84 -32.91
CA SER A 292 32.53 18.03 -33.99
C SER A 292 31.34 17.17 -33.56
N VAL A 293 31.11 17.00 -32.25
CA VAL A 293 30.02 16.18 -31.70
C VAL A 293 28.69 16.94 -31.70
N THR A 294 28.75 18.24 -31.43
CA THR A 294 27.58 19.12 -31.44
C THR A 294 28.02 20.55 -31.69
N LYS A 295 27.20 21.32 -32.42
CA LYS A 295 27.42 22.76 -32.60
C LYS A 295 27.31 23.47 -31.26
N TRP A 296 28.32 24.24 -30.88
CA TRP A 296 28.32 25.03 -29.66
C TRP A 296 27.65 26.37 -29.91
N GLU A 297 26.93 26.83 -28.89
CA GLU A 297 26.29 28.14 -28.88
C GLU A 297 27.35 29.24 -28.75
N ASP A 298 27.17 30.36 -29.46
CA ASP A 298 28.09 31.48 -29.39
C ASP A 298 27.98 32.17 -28.03
N ASP A 299 29.12 32.28 -27.35
CA ASP A 299 29.25 32.93 -26.05
C ASP A 299 28.68 34.36 -26.07
N LYS A 300 28.80 35.09 -27.18
CA LYS A 300 28.34 36.49 -27.28
C LYS A 300 26.83 36.62 -27.08
N LEU A 301 26.07 35.60 -27.48
CA LEU A 301 24.61 35.61 -27.43
C LEU A 301 24.07 35.31 -26.03
N VAL A 302 24.86 34.67 -25.17
CA VAL A 302 24.38 34.19 -23.86
C VAL A 302 24.88 35.08 -22.72
N LYS A 303 23.96 35.81 -22.08
CA LYS A 303 24.25 36.69 -20.93
C LYS A 303 24.02 36.03 -19.57
N LYS A 304 23.13 35.04 -19.49
CA LYS A 304 22.73 34.37 -18.23
C LYS A 304 22.69 32.85 -18.40
N CYS A 305 22.92 32.11 -17.32
CA CYS A 305 22.77 30.65 -17.31
C CYS A 305 21.30 30.25 -17.51
N PRO A 306 20.97 29.31 -18.41
CA PRO A 306 19.58 28.92 -18.69
C PRO A 306 18.92 28.09 -17.57
N TYR A 307 19.67 27.70 -16.53
CA TYR A 307 19.17 26.83 -15.44
C TYR A 307 19.02 27.54 -14.10
N CYS A 308 19.95 28.44 -13.75
CA CYS A 308 19.92 29.18 -12.49
C CYS A 308 19.82 30.70 -12.69
N GLU A 309 19.71 31.15 -13.94
CA GLU A 309 19.54 32.56 -14.34
C GLU A 309 20.65 33.52 -13.88
N SER A 310 21.74 32.98 -13.32
CA SER A 310 22.87 33.78 -12.89
C SER A 310 23.55 34.42 -14.09
N THR A 311 23.80 35.73 -14.00
CA THR A 311 24.53 36.49 -15.03
C THR A 311 25.97 36.02 -15.10
N PHE A 312 26.49 35.84 -16.32
CA PHE A 312 27.89 35.50 -16.52
C PHE A 312 28.77 36.73 -16.22
N THR A 313 29.81 36.51 -15.42
CA THR A 313 30.77 37.54 -14.99
C THR A 313 32.19 36.97 -15.08
N LEU A 314 33.21 37.74 -14.70
CA LEU A 314 34.59 37.24 -14.65
C LEU A 314 34.78 36.09 -13.65
N ILE A 315 33.94 36.05 -12.60
CA ILE A 315 33.94 35.00 -11.57
C ILE A 315 32.98 33.87 -11.97
N ASN A 316 31.77 34.20 -12.45
CA ASN A 316 30.84 33.21 -12.99
C ASN A 316 31.10 32.97 -14.49
N ARG A 317 32.07 32.11 -14.78
CA ARG A 317 32.54 31.82 -16.14
C ARG A 317 31.54 30.99 -16.95
N LYS A 318 31.64 31.12 -18.27
CA LYS A 318 30.86 30.38 -19.26
C LYS A 318 31.49 29.02 -19.51
N HIS A 319 30.66 27.99 -19.63
CA HIS A 319 31.09 26.65 -20.01
C HIS A 319 30.11 26.06 -21.01
N HIS A 320 30.59 25.42 -22.07
CA HIS A 320 29.72 24.67 -22.99
C HIS A 320 29.42 23.27 -22.46
N CYS A 321 28.17 22.83 -22.59
CA CYS A 321 27.83 21.41 -22.48
C CYS A 321 28.33 20.68 -23.73
N ARG A 322 29.22 19.69 -23.58
CA ARG A 322 29.76 18.92 -24.72
C ARG A 322 28.71 18.05 -25.41
N LEU A 323 27.55 17.85 -24.80
CA LEU A 323 26.46 17.04 -25.35
C LEU A 323 25.40 17.83 -26.11
N CYS A 324 25.12 19.08 -25.74
CA CYS A 324 24.09 19.89 -26.41
C CYS A 324 24.57 21.26 -26.90
N GLY A 325 25.81 21.65 -26.60
CA GLY A 325 26.41 22.90 -27.04
C GLY A 325 25.97 24.16 -26.29
N LYS A 326 24.96 24.08 -25.41
CA LYS A 326 24.48 25.25 -24.64
C LYS A 326 25.52 25.78 -23.66
N VAL A 327 25.52 27.09 -23.46
CA VAL A 327 26.36 27.78 -22.46
C VAL A 327 25.72 27.71 -21.07
N VAL A 328 26.49 27.24 -20.09
CA VAL A 328 26.07 26.98 -18.71
C VAL A 328 27.12 27.47 -17.71
N CYS A 329 26.73 27.69 -16.45
CA CYS A 329 27.67 28.02 -15.38
C CYS A 329 28.30 26.78 -14.74
N GLY A 330 29.37 27.00 -13.96
CA GLY A 330 30.08 25.96 -13.21
C GLY A 330 29.37 25.46 -11.95
N ASN A 331 28.19 25.98 -11.61
CA ASN A 331 27.44 25.50 -10.45
C ASN A 331 27.06 24.03 -10.63
N ILE A 332 27.29 23.20 -9.61
CA ILE A 332 27.03 21.75 -9.62
C ILE A 332 25.57 21.39 -9.98
N ARG A 333 24.61 22.27 -9.70
CA ARG A 333 23.20 22.08 -10.07
C ARG A 333 22.92 22.30 -11.56
N CYS A 334 23.81 23.01 -12.26
CA CYS A 334 23.67 23.40 -13.67
C CYS A 334 24.55 22.58 -14.60
N SER A 335 25.80 22.29 -14.20
CA SER A 335 26.72 21.46 -14.96
C SER A 335 27.69 20.70 -14.05
N LYS A 336 28.19 19.57 -14.55
CA LYS A 336 29.23 18.78 -13.87
C LYS A 336 30.09 18.03 -14.88
N MET A 337 31.27 17.60 -14.43
CA MET A 337 32.05 16.59 -15.15
C MET A 337 31.35 15.23 -14.99
N ILE A 338 31.28 14.47 -16.08
CA ILE A 338 30.72 13.13 -16.12
C ILE A 338 31.70 12.17 -16.78
N PRO A 339 31.73 10.91 -16.33
CA PRO A 339 32.54 9.88 -16.96
C PRO A 339 32.04 9.56 -18.37
N LEU A 340 32.97 9.25 -19.25
CA LEU A 340 32.76 8.75 -20.60
C LEU A 340 32.96 7.23 -20.62
N TYR A 341 31.98 6.53 -21.18
CA TYR A 341 32.05 5.09 -21.40
C TYR A 341 32.06 4.82 -22.91
N VAL A 342 32.86 3.86 -23.36
CA VAL A 342 32.93 3.46 -24.77
C VAL A 342 31.59 2.91 -25.24
N ASP A 343 30.93 2.18 -24.35
CA ASP A 343 29.58 1.66 -24.54
C ASP A 343 28.63 2.25 -23.51
N MET A 344 27.64 3.00 -24.01
CA MET A 344 26.55 3.57 -23.21
C MET A 344 25.32 2.67 -23.16
N SER A 345 25.31 1.55 -23.90
CA SER A 345 24.17 0.65 -24.01
C SER A 345 23.95 -0.22 -22.78
N SER A 346 25.03 -0.56 -22.06
CA SER A 346 24.96 -1.23 -20.75
C SER A 346 24.09 -0.44 -19.77
N ASP A 347 23.28 -1.15 -18.97
CA ASP A 347 22.46 -0.55 -17.92
C ASP A 347 23.20 -0.45 -16.56
N THR A 348 24.47 -0.86 -16.49
CA THR A 348 25.32 -0.82 -15.30
C THR A 348 26.52 0.12 -15.46
N PHE A 349 27.25 0.35 -14.36
CA PHE A 349 28.45 1.20 -14.29
C PHE A 349 29.75 0.39 -14.16
N ASP A 350 29.72 -0.90 -14.51
CA ASP A 350 30.81 -1.85 -14.21
C ASP A 350 32.05 -1.67 -15.10
N THR A 351 31.92 -0.94 -16.20
CA THR A 351 33.03 -0.62 -17.11
C THR A 351 33.81 0.58 -16.62
N GLU A 352 35.14 0.55 -16.66
CA GLU A 352 35.97 1.71 -16.35
C GLU A 352 35.75 2.86 -17.35
N PRO A 353 35.71 4.11 -16.86
CA PRO A 353 35.55 5.27 -17.73
C PRO A 353 36.85 5.57 -18.49
N VAL A 354 36.73 5.97 -19.74
CA VAL A 354 37.86 6.32 -20.60
C VAL A 354 38.27 7.80 -20.51
N GLY A 355 37.58 8.57 -19.67
CA GLY A 355 37.81 10.00 -19.49
C GLY A 355 36.57 10.71 -18.98
N ASP A 356 36.65 12.04 -18.86
CA ASP A 356 35.56 12.86 -18.37
C ASP A 356 35.18 13.98 -19.34
N THR A 357 33.90 14.33 -19.41
CA THR A 357 33.42 15.48 -20.18
C THR A 357 32.44 16.34 -19.38
N ARG A 358 32.36 17.63 -19.71
CA ARG A 358 31.40 18.54 -19.06
C ARG A 358 30.02 18.45 -19.71
N ALA A 359 29.01 18.13 -18.91
CA ALA A 359 27.62 18.10 -19.34
C ALA A 359 26.72 18.95 -18.44
N CYS A 360 25.66 19.52 -19.02
CA CYS A 360 24.63 20.22 -18.26
C CYS A 360 23.70 19.23 -17.56
N CYS A 361 23.05 19.66 -16.47
CA CYS A 361 22.21 18.80 -15.63
C CYS A 361 21.05 18.14 -16.40
N HIS A 362 20.54 18.78 -17.45
CA HIS A 362 19.52 18.22 -18.33
C HIS A 362 20.09 17.07 -19.18
N CYS A 363 21.22 17.26 -19.85
CA CYS A 363 21.85 16.21 -20.63
C CYS A 363 22.29 15.03 -19.77
N VAL A 364 22.83 15.28 -18.58
CA VAL A 364 23.15 14.21 -17.62
C VAL A 364 21.90 13.39 -17.28
N ARG A 365 20.79 14.05 -16.95
CA ARG A 365 19.55 13.37 -16.58
C ARG A 365 18.99 12.51 -17.71
N TYR A 366 19.11 12.95 -18.96
CA TYR A 366 18.58 12.23 -20.12
C TYR A 366 19.52 11.10 -20.56
N ALA A 367 20.82 11.36 -20.63
CA ALA A 367 21.81 10.38 -21.08
C ALA A 367 21.98 9.21 -20.09
N PHE A 368 21.89 9.47 -18.78
CA PHE A 368 21.99 8.44 -17.75
C PHE A 368 20.62 8.02 -17.22
N ARG A 369 19.51 8.36 -17.90
CA ARG A 369 18.16 8.09 -17.39
C ARG A 369 17.96 6.60 -17.09
N ARG A 370 18.33 5.72 -18.01
CA ARG A 370 18.18 4.26 -17.88
C ARG A 370 19.03 3.73 -16.72
N LYS A 371 20.33 4.04 -16.73
CA LYS A 371 21.28 3.66 -15.66
C LYS A 371 20.82 4.14 -14.28
N LEU A 372 20.38 5.40 -14.15
CA LEU A 372 19.88 5.95 -12.89
C LEU A 372 18.59 5.27 -12.42
N LEU A 373 17.68 4.91 -13.33
CA LEU A 373 16.45 4.17 -12.99
C LEU A 373 16.75 2.73 -12.59
N ASN A 374 17.67 2.07 -13.29
CA ASN A 374 18.13 0.72 -12.95
C ASN A 374 18.80 0.71 -11.56
N GLU A 375 19.71 1.65 -11.30
CA GLU A 375 20.35 1.82 -10.00
C GLU A 375 19.33 2.10 -8.88
N GLN A 376 18.33 2.95 -9.12
CA GLN A 376 17.24 3.18 -8.15
C GLN A 376 16.38 1.95 -7.92
N SER A 377 16.24 1.07 -8.92
CA SER A 377 15.48 -0.18 -8.82
C SER A 377 16.27 -1.25 -8.06
N GLN A 378 17.58 -1.33 -8.28
CA GLN A 378 18.51 -2.22 -7.59
C GLN A 378 18.75 -1.78 -6.14
N ASN A 379 18.89 -0.47 -5.92
CA ASN A 379 19.18 0.16 -4.63
C ASN A 379 18.05 1.12 -4.22
N PRO A 380 16.83 0.63 -3.97
CA PRO A 380 15.72 1.49 -3.59
C PRO A 380 15.99 2.16 -2.24
N SER A 381 15.57 3.43 -2.15
CA SER A 381 15.69 4.19 -0.91
C SER A 381 15.05 3.46 0.28
N VAL A 382 15.63 3.64 1.48
CA VAL A 382 15.14 2.98 2.71
C VAL A 382 13.66 3.27 2.96
N ILE A 383 13.22 4.51 2.74
CA ILE A 383 11.81 4.90 2.90
C ILE A 383 10.89 4.13 1.95
N PHE A 384 11.31 3.92 0.69
CA PHE A 384 10.53 3.15 -0.28
C PHE A 384 10.40 1.69 0.15
N ARG A 385 11.50 1.08 0.61
CA ARG A 385 11.50 -0.30 1.13
C ARG A 385 10.55 -0.46 2.32
N LEU A 386 10.62 0.45 3.29
CA LEU A 386 9.74 0.43 4.47
C LEU A 386 8.27 0.62 4.10
N TYR A 387 7.98 1.56 3.19
CA TYR A 387 6.60 1.80 2.74
C TYR A 387 6.03 0.61 1.95
N ASN A 388 6.84 -0.04 1.11
CA ASN A 388 6.41 -1.24 0.39
C ASN A 388 6.07 -2.38 1.36
N GLN A 389 6.92 -2.61 2.37
CA GLN A 389 6.61 -3.56 3.46
C GLN A 389 5.33 -3.17 4.20
N LEU A 390 5.13 -1.88 4.51
CA LEU A 390 3.92 -1.38 5.15
C LEU A 390 2.65 -1.70 4.32
N ALA A 391 2.72 -1.49 3.01
CA ALA A 391 1.61 -1.77 2.09
C ALA A 391 1.31 -3.28 1.98
N ILE A 392 2.34 -4.14 1.97
CA ILE A 392 2.17 -5.60 1.98
C ILE A 392 1.51 -6.05 3.28
N THR A 393 1.99 -5.57 4.43
CA THR A 393 1.41 -5.88 5.74
C THR A 393 -0.05 -5.43 5.82
N ARG A 394 -0.37 -4.23 5.31
CA ARG A 394 -1.75 -3.76 5.21
C ARG A 394 -2.64 -4.72 4.42
N LYS A 395 -2.18 -5.14 3.23
CA LYS A 395 -2.93 -6.08 2.38
C LYS A 395 -3.16 -7.42 3.09
N ASN A 396 -2.19 -7.89 3.87
CA ASN A 396 -2.34 -9.11 4.66
C ASN A 396 -3.46 -8.96 5.72
N ILE A 397 -3.46 -7.84 6.44
CA ILE A 397 -4.51 -7.50 7.42
C ILE A 397 -5.89 -7.46 6.74
N GLU A 398 -6.02 -6.71 5.64
CA GLU A 398 -7.29 -6.56 4.90
C GLU A 398 -7.82 -7.90 4.35
N ASN A 399 -6.93 -8.85 4.04
CA ASN A 399 -7.30 -10.21 3.60
C ASN A 399 -7.70 -11.15 4.75
N GLN A 400 -7.10 -10.99 5.94
CA GLN A 400 -7.34 -11.86 7.10
C GLN A 400 -8.52 -11.39 7.96
N LEU A 401 -8.77 -10.08 8.05
CA LEU A 401 -9.82 -9.50 8.89
C LEU A 401 -11.22 -10.06 8.59
N PRO A 402 -11.66 -10.18 7.31
CA PRO A 402 -12.99 -10.71 7.00
C PRO A 402 -13.14 -12.20 7.36
N LYS A 403 -12.07 -12.99 7.17
CA LYS A 403 -12.04 -14.41 7.52
C LYS A 403 -12.17 -14.59 9.02
N PHE A 404 -11.48 -13.74 9.78
CA PHE A 404 -11.60 -13.71 11.24
C PHE A 404 -13.03 -13.36 11.68
N HIS A 405 -13.63 -12.30 11.13
CA HIS A 405 -15.01 -11.93 11.48
C HIS A 405 -16.02 -13.04 11.19
N GLN A 406 -15.91 -13.71 10.04
CA GLN A 406 -16.79 -14.84 9.70
C GLN A 406 -16.66 -16.00 10.69
N LEU A 407 -15.44 -16.32 11.11
CA LEU A 407 -15.21 -17.37 12.11
C LEU A 407 -15.80 -17.01 13.47
N ILE A 408 -15.72 -15.75 13.89
CA ILE A 408 -16.30 -15.32 15.17
C ILE A 408 -17.84 -15.39 15.14
N LEU A 409 -18.46 -14.93 14.05
CA LEU A 409 -19.92 -15.03 13.89
C LEU A 409 -20.40 -16.48 13.81
N ALA A 410 -19.61 -17.37 13.19
CA ALA A 410 -19.91 -18.80 13.17
C ALA A 410 -19.83 -19.42 14.57
N LEU A 411 -18.78 -19.10 15.34
CA LEU A 411 -18.60 -19.55 16.72
C LEU A 411 -19.67 -19.00 17.68
N GLU A 412 -20.21 -17.81 17.43
CA GLU A 412 -21.31 -17.23 18.21
C GLU A 412 -22.65 -17.93 17.93
N LYS A 413 -22.87 -18.35 16.67
CA LYS A 413 -24.09 -19.05 16.25
C LYS A 413 -24.11 -20.52 16.66
N GLU A 414 -22.94 -21.13 16.83
CA GLU A 414 -22.82 -22.47 17.42
C GLU A 414 -23.22 -22.41 18.90
N LYS A 415 -24.30 -23.11 19.27
CA LYS A 415 -24.65 -23.32 20.69
C LYS A 415 -23.43 -23.91 21.41
N ALA A 416 -23.20 -23.49 22.66
CA ALA A 416 -22.01 -23.83 23.44
C ALA A 416 -21.65 -25.34 23.51
N LEU A 417 -22.62 -26.24 23.28
CA LEU A 417 -22.44 -27.70 23.22
C LEU A 417 -21.74 -28.22 21.94
N ASN A 418 -21.84 -27.52 20.81
CA ASN A 418 -21.31 -28.00 19.51
C ASN A 418 -20.02 -27.29 19.06
N ARG A 419 -19.40 -26.51 19.95
CA ARG A 419 -18.19 -25.75 19.62
C ARG A 419 -17.02 -26.71 19.41
N THR A 420 -16.65 -26.96 18.16
CA THR A 420 -15.55 -27.88 17.85
C THR A 420 -14.20 -27.29 18.31
N SER A 421 -13.35 -28.12 18.94
CA SER A 421 -12.00 -27.73 19.38
C SER A 421 -11.16 -27.16 18.21
N GLU A 422 -11.42 -27.64 16.99
CA GLU A 422 -10.72 -27.23 15.78
C GLU A 422 -11.10 -25.83 15.28
N SER A 423 -12.40 -25.47 15.25
CA SER A 423 -12.86 -24.15 14.81
C SER A 423 -12.33 -23.05 15.73
N PHE A 424 -12.27 -23.35 17.02
CA PHE A 424 -11.71 -22.51 18.06
C PHE A 424 -10.19 -22.31 17.89
N LEU A 425 -9.43 -23.40 17.66
CA LEU A 425 -7.97 -23.33 17.46
C LEU A 425 -7.62 -22.48 16.22
N ARG A 426 -8.37 -22.65 15.12
CA ARG A 426 -8.21 -21.85 13.89
C ARG A 426 -8.48 -20.35 14.14
N ALA A 427 -9.51 -20.01 14.90
CA ALA A 427 -9.81 -18.62 15.24
C ALA A 427 -8.70 -17.97 16.09
N SER A 428 -8.11 -18.73 17.02
CA SER A 428 -6.97 -18.28 17.84
C SER A 428 -5.71 -18.04 17.01
N GLN A 429 -5.40 -18.94 16.05
CA GLN A 429 -4.27 -18.78 15.14
C GLN A 429 -4.40 -17.55 14.25
N ILE A 430 -5.58 -17.31 13.66
CA ILE A 430 -5.84 -16.15 12.81
C ILE A 430 -5.76 -14.85 13.62
N ARG A 431 -6.28 -14.84 14.85
CA ARG A 431 -6.13 -13.70 15.77
C ARG A 431 -4.66 -13.38 16.03
N LYS A 432 -3.86 -14.39 16.37
CA LYS A 432 -2.42 -14.21 16.63
C LYS A 432 -1.73 -13.60 15.40
N SER A 433 -1.97 -14.18 14.22
CA SER A 433 -1.44 -13.65 12.96
C SER A 433 -1.87 -12.21 12.69
N LEU A 434 -3.13 -11.85 12.94
CA LEU A 434 -3.62 -10.48 12.79
C LEU A 434 -2.90 -9.52 13.75
N LEU A 435 -2.78 -9.86 15.03
CA LEU A 435 -2.06 -9.03 16.02
C LEU A 435 -0.59 -8.85 15.64
N ASP A 436 0.09 -9.91 15.18
CA ASP A 436 1.47 -9.84 14.71
C ASP A 436 1.60 -8.88 13.51
N ASN A 437 0.67 -8.94 12.55
CA ASN A 437 0.64 -8.02 11.42
C ASN A 437 0.37 -6.57 11.86
N PHE A 438 -0.52 -6.33 12.81
CA PHE A 438 -0.78 -4.99 13.34
C PHE A 438 0.44 -4.40 14.08
N ALA A 439 1.14 -5.23 14.86
CA ALA A 439 2.37 -4.84 15.53
C ALA A 439 3.50 -4.52 14.53
N LEU A 440 3.63 -5.35 13.48
CA LEU A 440 4.55 -5.09 12.37
C LEU A 440 4.20 -3.79 11.65
N TYR A 441 2.92 -3.54 11.39
CA TYR A 441 2.44 -2.33 10.74
C TYR A 441 2.82 -1.08 11.55
N ASP A 442 2.56 -1.06 12.86
CA ASP A 442 2.94 0.05 13.74
C ASP A 442 4.46 0.25 13.80
N THR A 443 5.23 -0.84 13.89
CA THR A 443 6.70 -0.80 13.90
C THR A 443 7.25 -0.16 12.62
N LEU A 444 6.68 -0.50 11.46
CA LEU A 444 7.06 0.07 10.18
C LEU A 444 6.75 1.58 10.10
N VAL A 445 5.60 2.02 10.62
CA VAL A 445 5.23 3.45 10.69
C VAL A 445 6.22 4.23 11.56
N LYS A 446 6.54 3.71 12.75
CA LYS A 446 7.54 4.30 13.64
C LYS A 446 8.92 4.35 12.99
N SER A 447 9.32 3.30 12.28
CA SER A 447 10.57 3.25 11.52
C SER A 447 10.61 4.33 10.43
N ILE A 448 9.51 4.56 9.71
CA ILE A 448 9.42 5.62 8.70
C ILE A 448 9.53 7.01 9.34
N LYS A 449 8.90 7.22 10.50
CA LYS A 449 8.95 8.47 11.28
C LYS A 449 10.36 8.77 11.79
N ALA A 450 11.12 7.74 12.17
CA ALA A 450 12.48 7.87 12.70
C ALA A 450 13.54 8.20 11.64
N LEU A 451 13.23 8.08 10.34
CA LEU A 451 14.19 8.39 9.27
C LEU A 451 14.56 9.89 9.24
N PRO A 452 15.83 10.24 8.95
CA PRO A 452 16.29 11.63 8.93
C PRO A 452 15.64 12.42 7.80
N ALA A 453 14.92 13.48 8.15
CA ALA A 453 14.16 14.29 7.20
C ALA A 453 14.98 15.47 6.65
N ARG A 454 15.84 15.18 5.66
CA ARG A 454 16.79 16.15 5.05
C ARG A 454 16.13 17.26 4.21
N SER A 455 14.83 17.16 3.92
CA SER A 455 14.08 18.12 3.08
C SER A 455 12.66 18.33 3.63
N PRO A 456 12.07 19.54 3.49
CA PRO A 456 10.67 19.80 3.83
C PRO A 456 9.68 18.86 3.13
N CYS A 457 9.96 18.43 1.90
CA CYS A 457 9.11 17.48 1.19
C CYS A 457 9.14 16.08 1.83
N MET A 458 10.30 15.66 2.33
CA MET A 458 10.45 14.38 3.03
C MET A 458 9.68 14.39 4.37
N LYS A 459 9.76 15.49 5.13
CA LYS A 459 8.96 15.67 6.35
C LYS A 459 7.47 15.54 6.08
N ARG A 460 6.97 16.24 5.06
CA ARG A 460 5.55 16.16 4.65
C ARG A 460 5.13 14.75 4.28
N LEU A 461 5.97 14.02 3.54
CA LEU A 461 5.70 12.63 3.17
C LEU A 461 5.59 11.73 4.41
N GLN A 462 6.55 11.81 5.33
CA GLN A 462 6.55 11.04 6.58
C GLN A 462 5.31 11.34 7.43
N THR A 463 4.99 12.62 7.64
CA THR A 463 3.81 13.04 8.42
C THR A 463 2.52 12.47 7.83
N ASN A 464 2.35 12.55 6.50
CA ASN A 464 1.16 12.03 5.84
C ASN A 464 1.04 10.50 5.96
N ILE A 465 2.15 9.77 5.81
CA ILE A 465 2.16 8.31 5.99
C ILE A 465 1.77 7.95 7.44
N CYS A 466 2.34 8.63 8.43
CA CYS A 466 2.03 8.39 9.84
C CYS A 466 0.57 8.69 10.18
N ALA A 467 0.04 9.83 9.73
CA ALA A 467 -1.35 10.21 9.97
C ALA A 467 -2.33 9.19 9.37
N ALA A 468 -2.13 8.82 8.10
CA ALA A 468 -2.96 7.82 7.44
C ALA A 468 -2.89 6.44 8.12
N SER A 469 -1.71 6.08 8.61
CA SER A 469 -1.49 4.80 9.28
C SER A 469 -2.12 4.73 10.68
N ASN A 470 -2.06 5.82 11.45
CA ASN A 470 -2.71 5.91 12.75
C ASN A 470 -4.24 5.79 12.62
N ILE A 471 -4.83 6.47 11.64
CA ILE A 471 -6.27 6.35 11.34
C ILE A 471 -6.62 4.90 10.99
N TYR A 472 -5.79 4.24 10.17
CA TYR A 472 -6.00 2.83 9.79
C TYR A 472 -5.94 1.88 10.99
N LEU A 473 -4.96 2.04 11.88
CA LEU A 473 -4.83 1.24 13.10
C LEU A 473 -6.04 1.41 14.03
N GLN A 474 -6.45 2.66 14.28
CA GLN A 474 -7.61 2.97 15.11
C GLN A 474 -8.91 2.33 14.59
N GLN A 475 -9.09 2.28 13.27
CA GLN A 475 -10.28 1.71 12.65
C GLN A 475 -10.34 0.17 12.72
N ASN A 476 -9.19 -0.51 12.61
CA ASN A 476 -9.14 -1.96 12.37
C ASN A 476 -8.67 -2.79 13.57
N MET A 477 -8.12 -2.18 14.63
CA MET A 477 -7.66 -2.92 15.82
C MET A 477 -8.75 -3.22 16.85
N LEU A 478 -9.78 -2.38 16.98
CA LEU A 478 -10.83 -2.51 17.99
C LEU A 478 -11.60 -3.86 17.96
N PRO A 479 -11.91 -4.46 16.79
CA PRO A 479 -12.61 -5.76 16.71
C PRO A 479 -11.82 -6.94 17.26
N LEU A 480 -10.49 -6.83 17.35
CA LEU A 480 -9.61 -7.94 17.74
C LEU A 480 -9.47 -8.11 19.25
N GLN A 481 -10.25 -7.44 20.09
CA GLN A 481 -10.18 -7.64 21.56
C GLN A 481 -11.16 -8.72 22.07
N MET A 482 -11.95 -9.37 21.20
CA MET A 482 -13.07 -10.23 21.63
C MET A 482 -12.76 -11.69 21.97
N LEU A 483 -11.71 -12.28 21.38
CA LEU A 483 -11.47 -13.73 21.56
C LEU A 483 -11.17 -14.16 23.02
N PRO A 484 -10.45 -13.37 23.85
CA PRO A 484 -10.20 -13.74 25.24
C PRO A 484 -11.48 -13.81 26.09
N ARG A 485 -12.57 -13.15 25.66
CA ARG A 485 -13.83 -13.09 26.43
C ARG A 485 -14.84 -14.18 26.06
N ILE A 486 -14.83 -14.67 24.83
CA ILE A 486 -15.55 -15.92 24.43
C ILE A 486 -14.91 -17.16 25.08
N LEU A 487 -13.67 -17.00 25.54
CA LEU A 487 -12.80 -18.04 26.07
C LEU A 487 -12.81 -18.22 27.57
N LYS A 488 -13.21 -17.22 28.36
CA LYS A 488 -13.28 -17.40 29.81
C LYS A 488 -14.46 -18.31 30.10
N GLU A 489 -14.17 -19.57 30.45
CA GLU A 489 -15.14 -20.42 31.14
C GLU A 489 -15.71 -19.63 32.31
N LYS A 490 -17.03 -19.63 32.47
CA LYS A 490 -17.68 -19.04 33.65
C LYS A 490 -16.94 -19.58 34.89
N PRO A 491 -16.56 -18.72 35.87
CA PRO A 491 -15.82 -19.16 37.05
C PRO A 491 -16.54 -20.32 37.77
N GLU A 492 -17.88 -20.29 37.74
CA GLU A 492 -18.77 -21.35 38.23
C GLU A 492 -18.57 -22.70 37.50
N ARG A 493 -18.42 -22.69 36.16
CA ARG A 493 -18.16 -23.90 35.36
C ARG A 493 -16.75 -24.47 35.62
N LYS A 494 -15.76 -23.59 35.82
CA LYS A 494 -14.39 -23.99 36.19
C LYS A 494 -14.36 -24.62 37.58
N GLN A 495 -15.11 -24.07 38.53
CA GLN A 495 -15.24 -24.60 39.88
C GLN A 495 -15.95 -25.96 39.89
N LEU A 496 -17.03 -26.12 39.12
CA LEU A 496 -17.73 -27.40 38.94
C LEU A 496 -16.84 -28.47 38.30
N LYS A 497 -16.01 -28.12 37.31
CA LYS A 497 -15.02 -29.05 36.72
C LYS A 497 -13.95 -29.49 37.71
N GLN A 498 -13.45 -28.56 38.52
CA GLN A 498 -12.44 -28.86 39.53
C GLN A 498 -13.01 -29.75 40.65
N GLN A 499 -14.27 -29.51 41.04
CA GLN A 499 -14.99 -30.41 41.95
C GLN A 499 -15.16 -31.79 41.33
N LEU A 500 -15.61 -31.89 40.07
CA LEU A 500 -15.77 -33.16 39.37
C LEU A 500 -14.46 -33.96 39.30
N GLU A 501 -13.34 -33.31 39.02
CA GLU A 501 -12.01 -33.94 38.99
C GLU A 501 -11.59 -34.45 40.38
N THR A 502 -11.94 -33.71 41.44
CA THR A 502 -11.71 -34.14 42.83
C THR A 502 -12.51 -35.40 43.17
N TYR A 503 -13.80 -35.45 42.83
CA TYR A 503 -14.66 -36.62 43.07
C TYR A 503 -14.22 -37.85 42.26
N LEU A 504 -13.74 -37.65 41.02
CA LEU A 504 -13.19 -38.74 40.21
C LEU A 504 -11.91 -39.32 40.82
N GLU A 505 -11.05 -38.48 41.38
CA GLU A 505 -9.84 -38.95 42.07
C GLU A 505 -10.18 -39.66 43.39
N GLN A 506 -11.14 -39.14 44.17
CA GLN A 506 -11.65 -39.82 45.36
C GLN A 506 -12.22 -41.21 45.02
N THR A 507 -12.95 -41.33 43.91
CA THR A 507 -13.48 -42.62 43.44
C THR A 507 -12.36 -43.62 43.18
N ARG A 508 -11.28 -43.22 42.47
CA ARG A 508 -10.12 -44.09 42.22
C ARG A 508 -9.42 -44.54 43.50
N LEU A 509 -9.33 -43.65 44.49
CA LEU A 509 -8.73 -43.98 45.79
C LEU A 509 -9.59 -45.00 46.55
N VAL A 510 -10.91 -44.80 46.59
CA VAL A 510 -11.85 -45.73 47.24
C VAL A 510 -11.87 -47.08 46.53
N GLU A 511 -11.84 -47.12 45.19
CA GLU A 511 -11.66 -48.35 44.42
C GLU A 511 -10.35 -49.06 44.78
N GLY A 512 -9.27 -48.30 45.02
CA GLY A 512 -8.00 -48.82 45.54
C GLY A 512 -8.17 -49.50 46.90
N PHE A 513 -8.76 -48.79 47.87
CA PHE A 513 -8.99 -49.32 49.21
C PHE A 513 -9.92 -50.54 49.23
N ILE A 514 -10.92 -50.60 48.33
CA ILE A 514 -11.77 -51.78 48.18
C ILE A 514 -10.94 -53.00 47.77
N ARG A 515 -10.05 -52.86 46.77
CA ARG A 515 -9.19 -53.96 46.32
C ARG A 515 -8.25 -54.46 47.42
N ASP A 516 -7.75 -53.56 48.26
CA ASP A 516 -6.85 -53.93 49.35
C ASP A 516 -7.62 -54.57 50.52
N ALA A 517 -8.80 -54.07 50.87
CA ALA A 517 -9.68 -54.68 51.88
C ALA A 517 -10.19 -56.07 51.44
N GLU A 518 -10.45 -56.27 50.14
CA GLU A 518 -10.79 -57.58 49.56
C GLU A 518 -9.61 -58.57 49.66
N ARG A 519 -8.37 -58.09 49.49
CA ARG A 519 -7.15 -58.90 49.63
C ARG A 519 -6.89 -59.31 51.08
N GLU A 520 -7.21 -58.45 52.04
CA GLU A 520 -7.02 -58.67 53.47
C GLU A 520 -8.20 -59.41 54.14
N GLY A 521 -9.28 -59.70 53.41
CA GLY A 521 -10.44 -60.43 53.92
C GLY A 521 -11.32 -59.64 54.90
N LYS A 522 -11.27 -58.29 54.85
CA LYS A 522 -12.04 -57.39 55.72
C LYS A 522 -13.39 -57.05 55.09
N TYR A 523 -14.32 -58.00 55.11
CA TYR A 523 -15.59 -57.89 54.38
C TYR A 523 -16.52 -56.76 54.86
N ASP A 524 -16.47 -56.39 56.14
CA ASP A 524 -17.24 -55.25 56.67
C ASP A 524 -16.72 -53.90 56.15
N ASP A 525 -15.41 -53.77 55.98
CA ASP A 525 -14.78 -52.58 55.39
C ASP A 525 -15.11 -52.47 53.90
N VAL A 526 -15.08 -53.60 53.17
CA VAL A 526 -15.49 -53.67 51.75
C VAL A 526 -16.93 -53.21 51.56
N LYS A 527 -17.84 -53.63 52.44
CA LYS A 527 -19.26 -53.23 52.37
C LYS A 527 -19.43 -51.72 52.58
N THR A 528 -18.71 -51.17 53.56
CA THR A 528 -18.76 -49.73 53.88
C THR A 528 -18.16 -48.88 52.76
N LEU A 529 -17.02 -49.30 52.20
CA LEU A 529 -16.36 -48.61 51.10
C LEU A 529 -17.18 -48.65 49.80
N LYS A 530 -17.89 -49.76 49.51
CA LYS A 530 -18.80 -49.86 48.37
C LYS A 530 -19.99 -48.90 48.47
N ALA A 531 -20.55 -48.70 49.66
CA ALA A 531 -21.60 -47.71 49.88
C ALA A 531 -21.09 -46.26 49.66
N SER A 532 -19.89 -45.95 50.16
CA SER A 532 -19.26 -44.63 49.92
C SER A 532 -18.97 -44.38 48.43
N LEU A 533 -18.58 -45.43 47.69
CA LEU A 533 -18.34 -45.35 46.24
C LEU A 533 -19.64 -45.08 45.46
N GLU A 534 -20.78 -45.64 45.90
CA GLU A 534 -22.08 -45.38 45.30
C GLU A 534 -22.53 -43.92 45.51
N GLU A 535 -22.29 -43.35 46.70
CA GLU A 535 -22.52 -41.92 46.98
C GLU A 535 -21.64 -41.01 46.11
N LEU A 536 -20.35 -41.33 45.95
CA LEU A 536 -19.43 -40.58 45.08
C LEU A 536 -19.89 -40.61 43.62
N HIS A 537 -20.37 -41.76 43.13
CA HIS A 537 -20.93 -41.87 41.78
C HIS A 537 -22.19 -41.02 41.61
N GLY A 538 -23.09 -41.00 42.59
CA GLY A 538 -24.28 -40.14 42.57
C GLY A 538 -23.94 -38.66 42.43
N GLU A 539 -22.93 -38.17 43.16
CA GLU A 539 -22.51 -36.77 43.05
C GLU A 539 -21.75 -36.44 41.76
N ILE A 540 -21.01 -37.41 41.20
CA ILE A 540 -20.43 -37.27 39.86
C ILE A 540 -21.53 -37.10 38.81
N GLU A 541 -22.62 -37.86 38.88
CA GLU A 541 -23.75 -37.71 37.96
C GLU A 541 -24.46 -36.36 38.12
N ASN A 542 -24.67 -35.91 39.36
CA ASN A 542 -25.25 -34.60 39.66
C ASN A 542 -24.38 -33.45 39.13
N LEU A 543 -23.06 -33.52 39.31
CA LEU A 543 -22.12 -32.52 38.77
C LEU A 543 -22.07 -32.54 37.25
N ARG A 544 -22.15 -33.72 36.61
CA ARG A 544 -22.25 -33.85 35.15
C ARG A 544 -23.55 -33.23 34.62
N ALA A 545 -24.69 -33.48 35.28
CA ALA A 545 -25.97 -32.88 34.93
C ALA A 545 -25.99 -31.34 35.06
N LYS A 546 -25.19 -30.77 35.98
CA LYS A 546 -25.01 -29.31 36.12
C LYS A 546 -24.03 -28.71 35.08
N LEU A 547 -23.26 -29.55 34.38
CA LEU A 547 -22.23 -29.15 33.40
C LEU A 547 -22.70 -29.22 31.94
N ASP A 548 -23.78 -29.96 31.70
CA ASP A 548 -24.60 -30.03 30.47
C ASP A 548 -25.58 -28.84 30.37
#